data_AF-A0A972LCW3-F1
#
_entry.id   AF-A0A972LCW3-F1
#
_cell.length_a   1.000
_cell.length_b   1.000
_cell.length_c   1.000
_cell.angle_alpha   90.00
_cell.angle_beta   90.00
_cell.angle_gamma   90.00
#
_symmetry.space_group_name_H-M   'P 1'
#
loop_
_entity.id
_entity.type
_entity.pdbx_description
1 polymer ?
#
loop_
_entity_poly.entity_id
_entity_poly.type
_entity_poly.pdbx_seq_one_letter_code
_entity_poly.pdbx_strand_id
1 'polypeptide(L)'
;MSFTYSEELTLKRATYGRGYNGRWAIVKYVQKTVYPWPLRPAPPPVEKDVPIKGIGTLKCRATASSNILTNVCTGKNAYLDVYNNKVGHRASGKWTGHIRGNMMVFRFDPSNSYTPELRGRISKGKKLKYSIKIVPWNKTGRDLFNTEKPGKLELRFEAKVDPPKYADSVVWQIPRIGDSRVTVEPENKKGKKIKITYTGLPSRNSAFGLKKIKAVLDIENCHAEDTSRIKVFYHRDVRNNPEGKYPNWFYYWKQTPCANPYGQNPILEYGGNQYSYCNRKSVLALFSPGYAYKTIHVCDLTKTGPKMTDRFPLLSHKADGTGADFDGWRITHYIDTFAVVVLHEFKHWQMYHAWKRGKTNSQLASEDHDGDGIPDRVEPELGFNPQETQTYYAVGELKGIGYDEEWLAYEEMRKHRVGSCDRFDWSYPGAQWH
;
A
#
# COMPACT_ATOMS: atom_id res chain seq x y z
N MET A 1 -60.27 -34.91 28.95
CA MET A 1 -60.43 -35.97 27.92
C MET A 1 -59.14 -36.05 27.14
N SER A 2 -58.39 -37.16 27.22
CA SER A 2 -57.04 -37.25 26.64
C SER A 2 -57.08 -37.81 25.22
N PHE A 3 -56.71 -37.00 24.24
CA PHE A 3 -56.28 -37.45 22.91
C PHE A 3 -54.75 -37.41 22.87
N THR A 4 -54.13 -38.21 22.00
CA THR A 4 -52.68 -38.17 21.79
C THR A 4 -52.36 -37.30 20.59
N TYR A 5 -51.43 -36.35 20.75
CA TYR A 5 -50.98 -35.47 19.68
C TYR A 5 -49.48 -35.61 19.46
N SER A 6 -49.06 -35.71 18.20
CA SER A 6 -47.63 -35.77 17.83
C SER A 6 -47.35 -34.98 16.55
N GLU A 7 -46.15 -34.41 16.47
CA GLU A 7 -45.65 -33.69 15.31
C GLU A 7 -44.29 -34.25 14.86
N GLU A 8 -44.03 -34.26 13.56
CA GLU A 8 -42.74 -34.63 12.95
C GLU A 8 -42.34 -33.58 11.91
N LEU A 9 -41.08 -33.12 11.95
CA LEU A 9 -40.56 -32.10 11.04
C LEU A 9 -39.26 -32.58 10.39
N THR A 10 -39.23 -32.60 9.07
CA THR A 10 -38.04 -32.86 8.26
C THR A 10 -37.54 -31.55 7.64
N LEU A 11 -36.29 -31.21 7.94
CA LEU A 11 -35.61 -30.03 7.40
C LEU A 11 -34.47 -30.44 6.47
N LYS A 12 -34.26 -29.67 5.40
CA LYS A 12 -33.08 -29.76 4.54
C LYS A 12 -32.40 -28.41 4.48
N ARG A 13 -31.09 -28.38 4.71
CA ARG A 13 -30.31 -27.14 4.64
C ARG A 13 -30.36 -26.57 3.21
N ALA A 14 -30.69 -25.29 3.11
CA ALA A 14 -30.87 -24.56 1.85
C ALA A 14 -29.70 -23.62 1.53
N THR A 15 -29.02 -23.05 2.54
CA THR A 15 -27.85 -22.18 2.33
C THR A 15 -26.63 -22.61 3.14
N TYR A 16 -25.45 -22.20 2.69
CA TYR A 16 -24.18 -22.46 3.37
C TYR A 16 -23.89 -21.42 4.46
N GLY A 17 -23.10 -21.80 5.47
CA GLY A 17 -22.81 -20.96 6.66
C GLY A 17 -22.04 -21.73 7.74
N ARG A 18 -21.28 -21.00 8.60
CA ARG A 18 -20.44 -21.61 9.63
C ARG A 18 -21.27 -22.37 10.67
N GLY A 19 -20.89 -23.61 10.97
CA GLY A 19 -21.62 -24.45 11.94
C GLY A 19 -23.04 -24.74 11.48
N TYR A 20 -24.02 -24.32 12.28
CA TYR A 20 -25.45 -24.51 12.00
C TYR A 20 -26.11 -23.31 11.31
N ASN A 21 -25.43 -22.16 11.24
CA ASN A 21 -26.00 -20.93 10.68
C ASN A 21 -26.37 -21.08 9.20
N GLY A 22 -27.51 -20.53 8.80
CA GLY A 22 -28.03 -20.58 7.42
C GLY A 22 -29.55 -20.78 7.36
N ARG A 23 -30.09 -20.90 6.15
CA ARG A 23 -31.50 -21.24 5.91
C ARG A 23 -31.71 -22.75 5.81
N TRP A 24 -32.82 -23.21 6.33
CA TRP A 24 -33.26 -24.60 6.36
C TRP A 24 -34.67 -24.69 5.79
N ALA A 25 -34.83 -25.37 4.66
CA ALA A 25 -36.11 -25.60 4.02
C ALA A 25 -36.91 -26.67 4.79
N ILE A 26 -38.20 -26.40 5.00
CA ILE A 26 -39.14 -27.40 5.52
C ILE A 26 -39.51 -28.34 4.38
N VAL A 27 -39.02 -29.57 4.43
CA VAL A 27 -39.31 -30.58 3.39
C VAL A 27 -40.65 -31.24 3.66
N LYS A 28 -40.88 -31.61 4.91
CA LYS A 28 -42.07 -32.33 5.34
C LYS A 28 -42.41 -31.95 6.77
N TYR A 29 -43.69 -31.77 7.06
CA TYR A 29 -44.22 -31.56 8.39
C TYR A 29 -45.47 -32.41 8.55
N VAL A 30 -45.53 -33.24 9.59
CA VAL A 30 -46.64 -34.16 9.85
C VAL A 30 -47.22 -33.88 11.22
N GLN A 31 -48.53 -33.74 11.32
CA GLN A 31 -49.26 -33.67 12.58
C GLN A 31 -50.20 -34.86 12.65
N LYS A 32 -50.27 -35.52 13.80
CA LYS A 32 -51.14 -36.68 14.02
C LYS A 32 -51.87 -36.53 15.34
N THR A 33 -53.19 -36.61 15.29
CA THR A 33 -54.07 -36.61 16.46
C THR A 33 -54.78 -37.95 16.53
N VAL A 34 -54.67 -38.66 17.65
CA VAL A 34 -55.32 -39.94 17.91
C VAL A 34 -56.36 -39.74 19.00
N TYR A 35 -57.62 -39.92 18.64
CA TYR A 35 -58.75 -39.82 19.56
C TYR A 35 -58.99 -41.18 20.23
N PRO A 36 -59.52 -41.21 21.47
CA PRO A 36 -59.91 -42.47 22.11
C PRO A 36 -61.22 -43.04 21.53
N TRP A 37 -61.88 -42.33 20.62
CA TRP A 37 -63.09 -42.75 19.91
C TRP A 37 -62.93 -42.65 18.38
N PRO A 38 -63.69 -43.44 17.58
CA PRO A 38 -63.72 -43.32 16.13
C PRO A 38 -64.33 -41.98 15.67
N LEU A 39 -63.78 -41.41 14.59
CA LEU A 39 -64.33 -40.23 13.91
C LEU A 39 -65.41 -40.71 12.92
N ARG A 40 -66.69 -40.62 13.30
CA ARG A 40 -67.83 -41.01 12.45
C ARG A 40 -68.87 -39.88 12.33
N PRO A 41 -69.27 -39.48 11.11
CA PRO A 41 -68.60 -39.83 9.85
C PRO A 41 -67.18 -39.27 9.81
N ALA A 42 -66.26 -39.94 9.10
CA ALA A 42 -64.89 -39.44 8.96
C ALA A 42 -64.92 -38.12 8.16
N PRO A 43 -64.23 -37.07 8.64
CA PRO A 43 -64.11 -35.84 7.87
C PRO A 43 -63.53 -36.11 6.47
N PRO A 44 -64.07 -35.48 5.40
CA PRO A 44 -63.50 -35.62 4.07
C PRO A 44 -62.07 -35.08 4.03
N PRO A 45 -61.20 -35.61 3.16
CA PRO A 45 -59.86 -35.06 2.98
C PRO A 45 -59.90 -33.59 2.55
N VAL A 46 -59.04 -32.77 3.15
CA VAL A 46 -58.91 -31.35 2.81
C VAL A 46 -57.46 -31.07 2.39
N GLU A 47 -57.28 -30.37 1.27
CA GLU A 47 -55.98 -29.91 0.81
C GLU A 47 -55.98 -28.38 0.72
N LYS A 48 -55.00 -27.74 1.35
CA LYS A 48 -54.93 -26.28 1.41
C LYS A 48 -53.50 -25.78 1.52
N ASP A 49 -53.22 -24.65 0.89
CA ASP A 49 -52.02 -23.85 1.14
C ASP A 49 -52.20 -23.04 2.42
N VAL A 50 -51.34 -23.30 3.41
CA VAL A 50 -51.37 -22.70 4.73
C VAL A 50 -50.21 -21.71 4.85
N PRO A 51 -50.47 -20.39 4.84
CA PRO A 51 -49.44 -19.40 5.09
C PRO A 51 -49.07 -19.39 6.58
N ILE A 52 -47.79 -19.55 6.88
CA ILE A 52 -47.24 -19.43 8.22
C ILE A 52 -46.45 -18.12 8.29
N LYS A 53 -46.93 -17.20 9.14
CA LYS A 53 -46.36 -15.87 9.29
C LYS A 53 -44.86 -15.96 9.63
N GLY A 54 -44.04 -15.41 8.75
CA GLY A 54 -42.59 -15.40 8.87
C GLY A 54 -41.90 -16.72 8.52
N ILE A 55 -42.58 -17.77 8.08
CA ILE A 55 -41.89 -19.00 7.65
C ILE A 55 -42.09 -19.23 6.15
N GLY A 56 -43.28 -18.90 5.63
CA GLY A 56 -43.65 -19.11 4.24
C GLY A 56 -44.94 -19.94 4.14
N THR A 57 -45.19 -20.54 2.99
CA THR A 57 -46.41 -21.32 2.75
C THR A 57 -46.10 -22.82 2.73
N LEU A 58 -46.90 -23.57 3.49
CA LEU A 58 -46.93 -25.04 3.45
C LEU A 58 -48.14 -25.51 2.66
N LYS A 59 -47.96 -26.51 1.80
CA LYS A 59 -49.08 -27.20 1.15
C LYS A 59 -49.47 -28.39 2.01
N CYS A 60 -50.65 -28.35 2.62
CA CYS A 60 -51.08 -29.31 3.63
C CYS A 60 -52.27 -30.15 3.15
N ARG A 61 -52.24 -31.45 3.47
CA ARG A 61 -53.33 -32.38 3.23
C ARG A 61 -53.73 -33.06 4.54
N ALA A 62 -54.96 -32.81 4.98
CA ALA A 62 -55.56 -33.45 6.13
C ALA A 62 -56.40 -34.66 5.70
N THR A 63 -56.23 -35.79 6.38
CA THR A 63 -57.00 -37.02 6.18
C THR A 63 -57.43 -37.59 7.54
N ALA A 64 -58.61 -38.18 7.59
CA ALA A 64 -59.09 -38.89 8.77
C ALA A 64 -59.32 -40.37 8.43
N SER A 65 -58.89 -41.26 9.32
CA SER A 65 -59.15 -42.71 9.22
C SER A 65 -59.32 -43.30 10.61
N SER A 66 -60.42 -44.04 10.81
CA SER A 66 -60.80 -44.60 12.12
C SER A 66 -60.84 -43.52 13.20
N ASN A 67 -59.92 -43.56 14.17
CA ASN A 67 -59.79 -42.61 15.27
C ASN A 67 -58.60 -41.65 15.10
N ILE A 68 -58.02 -41.55 13.90
CA ILE A 68 -56.78 -40.80 13.64
C ILE A 68 -57.04 -39.69 12.63
N LEU A 69 -56.65 -38.46 12.97
CA LEU A 69 -56.52 -37.33 12.06
C LEU A 69 -55.03 -37.11 11.75
N THR A 70 -54.66 -37.13 10.47
CA THR A 70 -53.28 -36.87 10.02
C THR A 70 -53.27 -35.67 9.09
N ASN A 71 -52.38 -34.71 9.34
CA ASN A 71 -52.10 -33.60 8.46
C ASN A 71 -50.66 -33.71 7.95
N VAL A 72 -50.47 -33.82 6.64
CA VAL A 72 -49.15 -33.88 6.00
C VAL A 72 -48.95 -32.63 5.17
N CYS A 73 -47.91 -31.87 5.50
CA CYS A 73 -47.54 -30.63 4.85
C CYS A 73 -46.17 -30.76 4.16
N THR A 74 -46.04 -30.21 2.95
CA THR A 74 -44.75 -30.06 2.25
C THR A 74 -44.45 -28.58 2.02
N GLY A 75 -43.19 -28.18 2.22
CA GLY A 75 -42.80 -26.78 2.09
C GLY A 75 -42.52 -26.42 0.62
N LYS A 76 -43.38 -25.58 0.04
CA LYS A 76 -43.16 -25.01 -1.30
C LYS A 76 -42.10 -23.91 -1.25
N ASN A 77 -42.17 -23.04 -0.24
CA ASN A 77 -41.25 -21.91 0.01
C ASN A 77 -41.12 -21.60 1.52
N ALA A 78 -41.16 -22.63 2.36
CA ALA A 78 -41.14 -22.48 3.81
C ALA A 78 -39.74 -22.71 4.38
N TYR A 79 -39.19 -21.73 5.08
CA TYR A 79 -37.81 -21.74 5.58
C TYR A 79 -37.73 -21.34 7.05
N LEU A 80 -36.77 -21.94 7.74
CA LEU A 80 -36.28 -21.51 9.05
C LEU A 80 -34.85 -20.98 8.90
N ASP A 81 -34.58 -19.82 9.48
CA ASP A 81 -33.25 -19.27 9.68
C ASP A 81 -32.63 -19.82 10.96
N VAL A 82 -31.35 -20.15 10.88
CA VAL A 82 -30.49 -20.41 12.03
C VAL A 82 -29.41 -19.35 12.09
N TYR A 83 -29.32 -18.65 13.23
CA TYR A 83 -28.30 -17.62 13.43
C TYR A 83 -27.92 -17.53 14.92
N ASN A 84 -26.64 -17.70 15.24
CA ASN A 84 -26.11 -17.65 16.60
C ASN A 84 -26.91 -18.52 17.58
N ASN A 85 -27.11 -19.79 17.21
CA ASN A 85 -27.88 -20.79 17.97
C ASN A 85 -29.36 -20.46 18.19
N LYS A 86 -29.93 -19.46 17.51
CA LYS A 86 -31.38 -19.20 17.47
C LYS A 86 -31.97 -19.78 16.20
N VAL A 87 -33.22 -20.23 16.27
CA VAL A 87 -33.99 -20.82 15.14
C VAL A 87 -35.31 -20.07 14.99
N GLY A 88 -35.64 -19.65 13.78
CA GLY A 88 -36.86 -18.86 13.53
C GLY A 88 -36.82 -18.15 12.19
N HIS A 89 -37.25 -16.90 12.15
CA HIS A 89 -37.24 -16.07 10.95
C HIS A 89 -36.50 -14.78 11.19
N ARG A 90 -35.36 -14.62 10.52
CA ARG A 90 -34.44 -13.51 10.72
C ARG A 90 -35.05 -12.19 10.27
N ALA A 91 -35.74 -12.17 9.13
CA ALA A 91 -36.27 -10.93 8.56
C ALA A 91 -37.38 -10.29 9.42
N SER A 92 -38.16 -11.10 10.14
CA SER A 92 -39.17 -10.58 11.10
C SER A 92 -38.68 -10.55 12.55
N GLY A 93 -37.42 -10.94 12.83
CA GLY A 93 -36.86 -11.02 14.18
C GLY A 93 -37.52 -12.04 15.11
N LYS A 94 -38.38 -12.94 14.61
CA LYS A 94 -39.14 -13.89 15.43
C LYS A 94 -38.33 -15.18 15.60
N TRP A 95 -37.84 -15.44 16.80
CA TRP A 95 -37.06 -16.64 17.14
C TRP A 95 -37.87 -17.54 18.06
N THR A 96 -38.23 -18.74 17.60
CA THR A 96 -39.11 -19.68 18.34
C THR A 96 -38.42 -21.02 18.63
N GLY A 97 -37.11 -21.07 18.42
CA GLY A 97 -36.28 -22.22 18.71
C GLY A 97 -34.83 -21.84 18.95
N HIS A 98 -34.04 -22.84 19.33
CA HIS A 98 -32.63 -22.68 19.61
C HIS A 98 -31.85 -23.99 19.36
N ILE A 99 -30.53 -23.90 19.40
CA ILE A 99 -29.62 -25.05 19.25
C ILE A 99 -28.77 -25.19 20.52
N ARG A 100 -28.72 -26.40 21.08
CA ARG A 100 -27.80 -26.80 22.15
C ARG A 100 -26.99 -28.01 21.67
N GLY A 101 -25.67 -27.87 21.60
CA GLY A 101 -24.82 -28.90 20.99
C GLY A 101 -25.17 -29.09 19.51
N ASN A 102 -25.66 -30.28 19.14
CA ASN A 102 -26.19 -30.59 17.81
C ASN A 102 -27.71 -30.80 17.77
N MET A 103 -28.41 -30.45 18.86
CA MET A 103 -29.85 -30.60 18.99
C MET A 103 -30.54 -29.29 18.68
N MET A 104 -31.39 -29.29 17.65
CA MET A 104 -32.33 -28.22 17.36
C MET A 104 -33.61 -28.45 18.16
N VAL A 105 -34.08 -27.39 18.82
CA VAL A 105 -35.34 -27.33 19.55
C VAL A 105 -36.18 -26.21 18.96
N PHE A 106 -37.43 -26.48 18.59
CA PHE A 106 -38.27 -25.53 17.87
C PHE A 106 -39.76 -25.70 18.20
N ARG A 107 -40.50 -24.58 18.23
CA ARG A 107 -41.98 -24.54 18.27
C ARG A 107 -42.50 -23.62 17.17
N PHE A 108 -43.56 -24.03 16.48
CA PHE A 108 -44.23 -23.16 15.51
C PHE A 108 -44.94 -21.98 16.19
N ASP A 109 -45.62 -22.26 17.30
CA ASP A 109 -46.25 -21.25 18.14
C ASP A 109 -45.88 -21.45 19.61
N PRO A 110 -44.92 -20.66 20.15
CA PRO A 110 -44.52 -20.77 21.54
C PRO A 110 -45.59 -20.25 22.53
N SER A 111 -46.58 -19.46 22.07
CA SER A 111 -47.67 -18.99 22.95
C SER A 111 -48.77 -20.03 23.17
N ASN A 112 -48.82 -21.08 22.36
CA ASN A 112 -49.79 -22.15 22.50
C ASN A 112 -49.20 -23.30 23.34
N SER A 113 -49.78 -23.53 24.51
CA SER A 113 -49.37 -24.58 25.46
C SER A 113 -49.58 -26.00 24.93
N TYR A 114 -50.43 -26.17 23.91
CA TYR A 114 -50.69 -27.46 23.27
C TYR A 114 -49.76 -27.75 22.08
N THR A 115 -48.98 -26.77 21.60
CA THR A 115 -48.00 -27.01 20.54
C THR A 115 -46.78 -27.73 21.11
N PRO A 116 -46.49 -28.95 20.66
CA PRO A 116 -45.38 -29.73 21.16
C PRO A 116 -44.05 -29.08 20.76
N GLU A 117 -43.03 -29.41 21.53
CA GLU A 117 -41.67 -28.99 21.24
C GLU A 117 -40.99 -30.01 20.33
N LEU A 118 -40.69 -29.58 19.11
CA LEU A 118 -39.96 -30.39 18.15
C LEU A 118 -38.48 -30.43 18.52
N ARG A 119 -37.92 -31.64 18.60
CA ARG A 119 -36.51 -31.88 18.91
C ARG A 119 -35.89 -32.78 17.86
N GLY A 120 -34.75 -32.38 17.31
CA GLY A 120 -34.06 -33.15 16.27
C GLY A 120 -32.56 -32.87 16.24
N ARG A 121 -31.77 -33.88 15.85
CA ARG A 121 -30.34 -33.68 15.60
C ARG A 121 -30.14 -33.03 14.24
N ILE A 122 -29.28 -32.03 14.19
CA ILE A 122 -28.91 -31.34 12.95
C ILE A 122 -27.41 -31.50 12.67
N SER A 123 -27.06 -31.54 11.38
CA SER A 123 -25.67 -31.63 10.95
C SER A 123 -25.05 -30.24 10.79
N LYS A 124 -23.77 -30.12 11.15
CA LYS A 124 -22.98 -28.93 10.80
C LYS A 124 -22.81 -28.92 9.28
N GLY A 125 -22.90 -27.73 8.69
CA GLY A 125 -22.62 -27.57 7.26
C GLY A 125 -21.16 -27.81 7.00
N LYS A 126 -20.84 -28.35 5.82
CA LYS A 126 -19.48 -28.24 5.30
C LYS A 126 -19.14 -26.75 5.23
N LYS A 127 -18.04 -26.35 5.88
CA LYS A 127 -17.48 -25.01 5.72
C LYS A 127 -17.09 -24.89 4.26
N LEU A 128 -17.79 -24.06 3.48
CA LEU A 128 -17.28 -23.69 2.16
C LEU A 128 -15.99 -22.91 2.41
N LYS A 129 -14.87 -23.52 2.03
CA LYS A 129 -13.56 -22.89 2.12
C LYS A 129 -13.39 -22.11 0.83
N TYR A 130 -13.65 -20.81 0.90
CA TYR A 130 -13.31 -19.92 -0.19
C TYR A 130 -11.84 -19.59 -0.09
N SER A 131 -11.15 -19.56 -1.23
CA SER A 131 -9.83 -18.97 -1.31
C SER A 131 -9.73 -18.06 -2.52
N ILE A 132 -8.92 -17.02 -2.39
CA ILE A 132 -8.58 -16.11 -3.46
C ILE A 132 -7.06 -15.94 -3.44
N LYS A 133 -6.45 -15.88 -4.62
CA LYS A 133 -5.03 -15.58 -4.81
C LYS A 133 -4.85 -14.67 -6.01
N ILE A 134 -4.21 -13.52 -5.80
CA ILE A 134 -3.81 -12.61 -6.87
C ILE A 134 -2.57 -13.17 -7.55
N VAL A 135 -2.60 -13.16 -8.88
CA VAL A 135 -1.48 -13.50 -9.74
C VAL A 135 -1.17 -12.27 -10.60
N PRO A 136 -0.10 -11.53 -10.32
CA PRO A 136 0.34 -10.45 -11.19
C PRO A 136 0.89 -11.02 -12.50
N TRP A 137 0.69 -10.30 -13.60
CA TRP A 137 1.36 -10.62 -14.87
C TRP A 137 2.86 -10.39 -14.77
N ASN A 138 3.27 -9.26 -14.20
CA ASN A 138 4.66 -8.99 -13.88
C ASN A 138 5.06 -9.71 -12.59
N LYS A 139 5.91 -10.74 -12.70
CA LYS A 139 6.33 -11.56 -11.57
C LYS A 139 7.48 -10.97 -10.75
N THR A 140 8.14 -9.91 -11.25
CA THR A 140 9.26 -9.28 -10.54
C THR A 140 8.81 -8.43 -9.34
N GLY A 141 7.53 -8.01 -9.32
CA GLY A 141 7.01 -7.07 -8.34
C GLY A 141 7.59 -5.65 -8.46
N ARG A 142 8.29 -5.34 -9.57
CA ARG A 142 8.85 -4.02 -9.89
C ARG A 142 8.21 -3.53 -11.18
N ASP A 143 7.42 -2.46 -11.10
CA ASP A 143 6.70 -1.89 -12.23
C ASP A 143 7.19 -0.46 -12.51
N LEU A 144 7.28 -0.10 -13.79
CA LEU A 144 7.99 1.08 -14.26
C LEU A 144 7.08 1.90 -15.18
N PHE A 145 6.91 3.18 -14.88
CA PHE A 145 6.32 4.12 -15.85
C PHE A 145 7.22 4.18 -17.09
N ASN A 146 6.63 4.08 -18.28
CA ASN A 146 7.34 4.16 -19.53
C ASN A 146 7.86 5.58 -19.84
N THR A 147 8.54 5.72 -20.98
CA THR A 147 9.21 6.95 -21.41
C THR A 147 8.31 7.91 -22.21
N GLU A 148 7.01 7.61 -22.39
CA GLU A 148 6.08 8.48 -23.13
C GLU A 148 5.84 9.81 -22.40
N LYS A 149 5.24 10.80 -23.09
CA LYS A 149 4.83 12.08 -22.51
C LYS A 149 3.35 12.35 -22.86
N PRO A 150 2.39 12.14 -21.93
CA PRO A 150 2.59 11.73 -20.54
C PRO A 150 2.99 10.24 -20.42
N GLY A 151 3.86 9.92 -19.46
CA GLY A 151 4.29 8.54 -19.21
C GLY A 151 3.14 7.66 -18.70
N LYS A 152 3.20 6.36 -18.98
CA LYS A 152 2.15 5.39 -18.63
C LYS A 152 2.70 4.20 -17.86
N LEU A 153 1.88 3.69 -16.94
CA LEU A 153 2.12 2.46 -16.19
C LEU A 153 0.92 1.54 -16.38
N GLU A 154 1.13 0.38 -17.02
CA GLU A 154 0.11 -0.66 -17.14
C GLU A 154 0.36 -1.78 -16.13
N LEU A 155 -0.65 -2.12 -15.33
CA LEU A 155 -0.64 -3.26 -14.42
C LEU A 155 -1.75 -4.23 -14.80
N ARG A 156 -1.46 -5.53 -14.73
CA ARG A 156 -2.43 -6.59 -15.05
C ARG A 156 -2.39 -7.68 -13.98
N PHE A 157 -3.56 -8.06 -13.47
CA PHE A 157 -3.71 -9.07 -12.43
C PHE A 157 -4.84 -10.05 -12.76
N GLU A 158 -4.70 -11.29 -12.27
CA GLU A 158 -5.73 -12.32 -12.29
C GLU A 158 -5.99 -12.83 -10.87
N ALA A 159 -7.25 -12.94 -10.48
CA ALA A 159 -7.67 -13.58 -9.23
C ALA A 159 -7.99 -15.06 -9.50
N LYS A 160 -7.24 -15.96 -8.86
CA LYS A 160 -7.55 -17.39 -8.80
C LYS A 160 -8.44 -17.64 -7.58
N VAL A 161 -9.68 -18.06 -7.82
CA VAL A 161 -10.69 -18.30 -6.79
C VAL A 161 -11.05 -19.77 -6.71
N ASP A 162 -11.25 -20.28 -5.50
CA ASP A 162 -11.83 -21.59 -5.23
C ASP A 162 -13.11 -21.42 -4.40
N PRO A 163 -14.30 -21.84 -4.88
CA PRO A 163 -14.53 -22.48 -6.18
C PRO A 163 -14.54 -21.47 -7.36
N PRO A 164 -14.10 -21.87 -8.57
CA PRO A 164 -13.90 -20.96 -9.71
C PRO A 164 -15.14 -20.19 -10.19
N LYS A 165 -16.35 -20.71 -9.93
CA LYS A 165 -17.62 -20.07 -10.33
C LYS A 165 -17.84 -18.68 -9.73
N TYR A 166 -17.08 -18.31 -8.70
CA TYR A 166 -17.16 -16.99 -8.07
C TYR A 166 -16.09 -16.00 -8.56
N ALA A 167 -15.27 -16.37 -9.55
CA ALA A 167 -14.22 -15.50 -10.06
C ALA A 167 -14.75 -14.15 -10.56
N ASP A 168 -15.94 -14.12 -11.15
CA ASP A 168 -16.55 -12.88 -11.65
C ASP A 168 -17.13 -11.98 -10.54
N SER A 169 -17.21 -12.49 -9.31
CA SER A 169 -17.67 -11.74 -8.13
C SER A 169 -16.53 -11.05 -7.37
N VAL A 170 -15.28 -11.24 -7.79
CA VAL A 170 -14.12 -10.60 -7.16
C VAL A 170 -14.21 -9.08 -7.33
N VAL A 171 -13.98 -8.34 -6.27
CA VAL A 171 -13.90 -6.87 -6.27
C VAL A 171 -12.44 -6.45 -6.02
N TRP A 172 -11.92 -5.60 -6.91
CA TRP A 172 -10.55 -5.10 -6.82
C TRP A 172 -10.49 -3.73 -6.14
N GLN A 173 -9.56 -3.59 -5.20
CA GLN A 173 -9.18 -2.33 -4.58
C GLN A 173 -7.82 -1.90 -5.12
N ILE A 174 -7.81 -0.73 -5.77
CA ILE A 174 -6.69 -0.23 -6.57
C ILE A 174 -6.06 0.95 -5.83
N PRO A 175 -4.74 0.96 -5.60
CA PRO A 175 -4.07 2.04 -4.92
C PRO A 175 -4.06 3.30 -5.78
N ARG A 176 -4.08 4.46 -5.13
CA ARG A 176 -3.77 5.73 -5.81
C ARG A 176 -2.25 5.89 -5.94
N ILE A 177 -1.80 6.44 -7.06
CA ILE A 177 -0.40 6.83 -7.28
C ILE A 177 -0.40 8.34 -7.48
N GLY A 178 -0.29 9.09 -6.38
CA GLY A 178 -0.29 10.56 -6.41
C GLY A 178 -1.47 11.14 -7.20
N ASP A 179 -1.18 12.04 -8.11
CA ASP A 179 -2.09 12.69 -9.05
C ASP A 179 -2.10 12.05 -10.44
N SER A 180 -1.49 10.87 -10.63
CA SER A 180 -1.62 10.10 -11.87
C SER A 180 -3.08 9.75 -12.16
N ARG A 181 -3.53 9.98 -13.40
CA ARG A 181 -4.88 9.62 -13.83
C ARG A 181 -4.98 8.10 -13.99
N VAL A 182 -6.00 7.48 -13.42
CA VAL A 182 -6.20 6.03 -13.48
C VAL A 182 -7.40 5.67 -14.37
N THR A 183 -7.20 4.72 -15.28
CA THR A 183 -8.26 4.01 -15.99
C THR A 183 -8.20 2.52 -15.63
N VAL A 184 -9.36 1.88 -15.57
CA VAL A 184 -9.48 0.51 -15.08
C VAL A 184 -10.41 -0.28 -15.98
N GLU A 185 -9.99 -1.47 -16.37
CA GLU A 185 -10.78 -2.40 -17.16
C GLU A 185 -10.92 -3.73 -16.39
N PRO A 186 -12.15 -4.15 -16.04
CA PRO A 186 -13.42 -3.44 -16.25
C PRO A 186 -13.61 -2.26 -15.29
N GLU A 187 -14.36 -1.24 -15.72
CA GLU A 187 -14.55 0.02 -14.98
C GLU A 187 -15.18 -0.17 -13.60
N ASN A 188 -16.08 -1.15 -13.47
CA ASN A 188 -16.72 -1.49 -12.20
C ASN A 188 -15.78 -2.18 -11.19
N LYS A 189 -14.51 -2.43 -11.58
CA LYS A 189 -13.47 -3.08 -10.77
C LYS A 189 -13.85 -4.47 -10.29
N LYS A 190 -14.72 -5.16 -11.04
CA LYS A 190 -15.18 -6.51 -10.71
C LYS A 190 -14.73 -7.53 -11.75
N GLY A 191 -14.42 -8.73 -11.29
CA GLY A 191 -14.21 -9.88 -12.16
C GLY A 191 -12.87 -10.56 -11.98
N LYS A 192 -12.70 -11.66 -12.72
CA LYS A 192 -11.52 -12.53 -12.63
C LYS A 192 -10.21 -11.82 -12.93
N LYS A 193 -10.20 -10.88 -13.89
CA LYS A 193 -9.02 -10.17 -14.35
C LYS A 193 -9.23 -8.67 -14.23
N ILE A 194 -8.14 -7.94 -14.04
CA ILE A 194 -8.16 -6.48 -14.07
C ILE A 194 -6.93 -5.94 -14.78
N LYS A 195 -7.13 -4.91 -15.59
CA LYS A 195 -6.10 -4.06 -16.17
C LYS A 195 -6.25 -2.66 -15.59
N ILE A 196 -5.14 -2.09 -15.14
CA ILE A 196 -5.08 -0.76 -14.53
C ILE A 196 -4.03 0.03 -15.30
N THR A 197 -4.41 1.18 -15.82
CA THR A 197 -3.47 2.08 -16.52
C THR A 197 -3.41 3.41 -15.79
N TYR A 198 -2.23 3.76 -15.27
CA TYR A 198 -1.95 5.10 -14.77
C TYR A 198 -1.30 5.93 -15.88
N THR A 199 -1.77 7.14 -16.10
CA THR A 199 -1.24 8.09 -17.09
C THR A 199 -0.79 9.37 -16.41
N GLY A 200 0.40 9.84 -16.79
CA GLY A 200 1.13 10.92 -16.15
C GLY A 200 1.89 10.41 -14.93
N LEU A 201 3.19 10.72 -14.85
CA LEU A 201 3.94 10.49 -13.62
C LEU A 201 3.39 11.41 -12.51
N PRO A 202 3.40 10.97 -11.25
CA PRO A 202 2.93 11.79 -10.14
C PRO A 202 3.83 13.00 -9.88
N SER A 203 3.30 14.09 -9.33
CA SER A 203 4.05 15.30 -8.98
C SER A 203 5.00 15.13 -7.79
N ARG A 204 4.73 14.16 -6.92
CA ARG A 204 5.51 13.94 -5.69
C ARG A 204 6.30 12.64 -5.72
N ASN A 205 7.57 12.68 -5.32
CA ASN A 205 8.41 11.47 -5.21
C ASN A 205 7.81 10.43 -4.24
N SER A 206 7.17 10.87 -3.16
CA SER A 206 6.51 10.00 -2.18
C SER A 206 5.33 9.20 -2.74
N ALA A 207 4.85 9.53 -3.94
CA ALA A 207 3.80 8.78 -4.62
C ALA A 207 4.32 7.47 -5.24
N PHE A 208 5.63 7.31 -5.44
CA PHE A 208 6.23 6.07 -5.92
C PHE A 208 6.41 5.03 -4.80
N GLY A 209 7.14 3.95 -5.08
CA GLY A 209 7.49 2.92 -4.12
C GLY A 209 6.40 1.86 -3.92
N LEU A 210 6.34 1.28 -2.72
CA LEU A 210 5.49 0.13 -2.42
C LEU A 210 4.00 0.49 -2.50
N LYS A 211 3.25 -0.26 -3.32
CA LYS A 211 1.79 -0.21 -3.43
C LYS A 211 1.18 -1.57 -3.16
N LYS A 212 -0.08 -1.56 -2.73
CA LYS A 212 -0.87 -2.75 -2.42
C LYS A 212 -2.09 -2.80 -3.32
N ILE A 213 -2.24 -3.90 -4.03
CA ILE A 213 -3.43 -4.24 -4.83
C ILE A 213 -4.16 -5.32 -4.04
N LYS A 214 -5.45 -5.12 -3.78
CA LYS A 214 -6.24 -6.05 -2.97
C LYS A 214 -7.41 -6.57 -3.78
N ALA A 215 -7.71 -7.86 -3.63
CA ALA A 215 -8.84 -8.53 -4.24
C ALA A 215 -9.69 -9.12 -3.13
N VAL A 216 -10.99 -8.89 -3.18
CA VAL A 216 -11.95 -9.28 -2.15
C VAL A 216 -13.06 -10.11 -2.77
N LEU A 217 -13.49 -11.16 -2.08
CA LEU A 217 -14.62 -11.98 -2.43
C LEU A 217 -15.56 -12.10 -1.23
N ASP A 218 -16.76 -11.54 -1.38
CA ASP A 218 -17.83 -11.55 -0.38
C ASP A 218 -19.05 -12.33 -0.91
N ILE A 219 -19.23 -13.58 -0.48
CA ILE A 219 -20.30 -14.47 -0.95
C ILE A 219 -20.97 -15.16 0.24
N GLU A 220 -22.30 -15.07 0.35
CA GLU A 220 -23.13 -15.84 1.29
C GLU A 220 -22.63 -15.81 2.76
N ASN A 221 -22.17 -14.64 3.23
CA ASN A 221 -21.57 -14.40 4.55
C ASN A 221 -20.17 -15.02 4.76
N CYS A 222 -19.46 -15.33 3.67
CA CYS A 222 -18.06 -15.68 3.68
C CYS A 222 -17.23 -14.59 3.00
N HIS A 223 -16.13 -14.23 3.64
CA HIS A 223 -15.18 -13.22 3.20
C HIS A 223 -13.83 -13.88 2.94
N ALA A 224 -13.25 -13.62 1.78
CA ALA A 224 -11.89 -14.00 1.45
C ALA A 224 -11.19 -12.83 0.75
N GLU A 225 -9.93 -12.60 1.08
CA GLU A 225 -9.14 -11.54 0.48
C GLU A 225 -7.71 -11.98 0.25
N ASP A 226 -7.06 -11.36 -0.75
CA ASP A 226 -5.63 -11.47 -0.96
C ASP A 226 -5.06 -10.10 -1.33
N THR A 227 -3.77 -9.90 -1.05
CA THR A 227 -3.06 -8.64 -1.30
C THR A 227 -1.76 -8.90 -2.03
N SER A 228 -1.63 -8.33 -3.23
CA SER A 228 -0.38 -8.30 -3.99
C SER A 228 0.36 -6.99 -3.73
N ARG A 229 1.68 -7.08 -3.55
CA ARG A 229 2.57 -5.92 -3.38
C ARG A 229 3.35 -5.68 -4.66
N ILE A 230 3.45 -4.42 -5.06
CA ILE A 230 4.26 -3.97 -6.19
C ILE A 230 5.11 -2.78 -5.76
N LYS A 231 6.28 -2.59 -6.37
CA LYS A 231 7.08 -1.37 -6.25
C LYS A 231 6.98 -0.60 -7.56
N VAL A 232 6.62 0.67 -7.48
CA VAL A 232 6.45 1.54 -8.66
C VAL A 232 7.64 2.48 -8.81
N PHE A 233 8.22 2.53 -10.01
CA PHE A 233 9.41 3.30 -10.37
C PHE A 233 9.16 4.22 -11.58
N TYR A 234 10.12 5.11 -11.84
CA TYR A 234 10.17 5.98 -13.03
C TYR A 234 11.51 5.87 -13.75
N HIS A 235 11.56 6.11 -15.07
CA HIS A 235 12.83 6.20 -15.79
C HIS A 235 13.63 7.42 -15.31
N ARG A 236 14.86 7.20 -14.86
CA ARG A 236 15.72 8.21 -14.24
C ARG A 236 16.00 9.42 -15.15
N ASP A 237 16.38 9.15 -16.39
CA ASP A 237 17.04 10.13 -17.27
C ASP A 237 16.06 10.89 -18.20
N VAL A 238 14.80 10.47 -18.24
CA VAL A 238 13.76 11.06 -19.11
C VAL A 238 13.19 12.34 -18.49
N ARG A 239 12.63 13.23 -19.32
CA ARG A 239 11.99 14.50 -18.92
C ARG A 239 10.46 14.47 -19.08
N ASN A 240 9.83 13.42 -18.58
CA ASN A 240 8.37 13.22 -18.65
C ASN A 240 7.66 13.34 -17.28
N ASN A 241 8.35 13.86 -16.26
CA ASN A 241 7.74 14.40 -15.05
C ASN A 241 6.79 15.57 -15.36
N PRO A 242 5.92 15.97 -14.42
CA PRO A 242 4.91 17.02 -14.66
C PRO A 242 5.46 18.38 -15.09
N GLU A 243 6.65 18.79 -14.62
CA GLU A 243 7.27 20.05 -15.08
C GLU A 243 7.90 19.90 -16.46
N GLY A 244 8.44 18.73 -16.78
CA GLY A 244 9.09 18.43 -18.06
C GLY A 244 10.37 19.23 -18.35
N LYS A 245 10.81 20.08 -17.42
CA LYS A 245 12.00 20.95 -17.53
C LYS A 245 13.30 20.18 -17.27
N TYR A 246 13.30 19.33 -16.25
CA TYR A 246 14.47 18.62 -15.76
C TYR A 246 14.35 17.11 -15.96
N PRO A 247 15.46 16.34 -15.95
CA PRO A 247 15.39 14.88 -15.82
C PRO A 247 14.61 14.47 -14.58
N ASN A 248 13.93 13.32 -14.66
CA ASN A 248 13.09 12.82 -13.58
C ASN A 248 13.86 12.66 -12.26
N TRP A 249 15.10 12.18 -12.31
CA TRP A 249 15.93 12.05 -11.10
C TRP A 249 16.07 13.37 -10.34
N PHE A 250 16.40 14.45 -11.04
CA PHE A 250 16.59 15.75 -10.39
C PHE A 250 15.25 16.28 -9.87
N TYR A 251 14.21 16.18 -10.71
CA TYR A 251 12.86 16.62 -10.35
C TYR A 251 12.34 15.96 -9.07
N TYR A 252 12.61 14.66 -8.88
CA TYR A 252 12.11 13.91 -7.73
C TYR A 252 13.06 13.91 -6.53
N TRP A 253 14.37 13.76 -6.74
CA TRP A 253 15.35 13.75 -5.65
C TRP A 253 15.43 15.10 -4.94
N LYS A 254 15.24 16.22 -5.66
CA LYS A 254 15.15 17.57 -5.04
C LYS A 254 14.00 17.73 -4.04
N GLN A 255 13.02 16.83 -4.04
CA GLN A 255 11.86 16.85 -3.13
C GLN A 255 12.10 16.06 -1.84
N THR A 256 13.26 15.42 -1.72
CA THR A 256 13.58 14.50 -0.63
C THR A 256 14.46 15.20 0.42
N PRO A 257 14.59 14.65 1.64
CA PRO A 257 15.54 15.16 2.61
C PRO A 257 17.00 15.18 2.12
N CYS A 258 17.34 14.39 1.09
CA CYS A 258 18.69 14.35 0.50
C CYS A 258 19.06 15.63 -0.27
N ALA A 259 18.07 16.47 -0.57
CA ALA A 259 18.25 17.79 -1.16
C ALA A 259 18.27 18.92 -0.13
N ASN A 260 18.09 18.59 1.15
CA ASN A 260 17.87 19.53 2.23
C ASN A 260 18.86 19.20 3.38
N PRO A 261 20.12 19.66 3.27
CA PRO A 261 21.09 19.58 4.36
C PRO A 261 20.56 20.24 5.64
N TYR A 262 20.54 19.47 6.74
CA TYR A 262 20.17 19.97 8.07
C TYR A 262 18.79 20.64 8.20
N GLY A 263 17.83 20.35 7.32
CA GLY A 263 16.53 21.03 7.34
C GLY A 263 16.50 22.37 6.60
N GLN A 264 17.63 22.83 6.05
CA GLN A 264 17.73 24.04 5.22
C GLN A 264 17.41 23.78 3.74
N ASN A 265 16.72 24.73 3.11
CA ASN A 265 16.30 24.64 1.71
C ASN A 265 17.13 25.60 0.83
N PRO A 266 18.36 25.25 0.42
CA PRO A 266 19.05 26.01 -0.61
C PRO A 266 18.28 25.91 -1.93
N ILE A 267 18.40 26.95 -2.77
CA ILE A 267 17.85 26.88 -4.13
C ILE A 267 18.71 25.91 -4.93
N LEU A 268 18.09 24.83 -5.42
CA LEU A 268 18.74 23.86 -6.29
C LEU A 268 18.29 24.04 -7.74
N GLU A 269 19.25 24.15 -8.64
CA GLU A 269 19.01 24.17 -10.08
C GLU A 269 19.73 23.02 -10.78
N TYR A 270 19.08 22.45 -11.78
CA TYR A 270 19.68 21.41 -12.62
C TYR A 270 20.49 22.06 -13.74
N GLY A 271 21.70 21.55 -13.92
CA GLY A 271 22.66 22.13 -14.82
C GLY A 271 23.17 23.46 -14.27
N GLY A 272 24.31 23.89 -14.80
CA GLY A 272 24.80 25.23 -14.54
C GLY A 272 24.50 26.16 -15.72
N ASN A 273 24.88 27.42 -15.57
CA ASN A 273 24.76 28.44 -16.61
C ASN A 273 25.98 28.43 -17.57
N GLN A 274 26.07 29.38 -18.50
CA GLN A 274 27.20 29.50 -19.42
C GLN A 274 28.57 29.73 -18.75
N TYR A 275 28.57 30.15 -17.49
CA TYR A 275 29.77 30.34 -16.66
C TYR A 275 30.03 29.16 -15.73
N SER A 276 29.17 28.14 -15.75
CA SER A 276 29.35 26.95 -14.93
C SER A 276 30.36 25.99 -15.56
N TYR A 277 31.13 25.32 -14.69
CA TYR A 277 32.03 24.26 -15.08
C TYR A 277 31.33 22.89 -15.18
N CYS A 278 29.99 22.86 -15.28
CA CYS A 278 29.22 21.62 -15.34
C CYS A 278 29.52 20.74 -16.56
N ASN A 279 30.16 21.29 -17.60
CA ASN A 279 30.67 20.52 -18.74
C ASN A 279 31.91 19.69 -18.39
N ARG A 280 32.67 20.05 -17.35
CA ARG A 280 33.86 19.31 -16.90
C ARG A 280 33.43 18.06 -16.15
N LYS A 281 34.06 16.91 -16.43
CA LYS A 281 33.71 15.63 -15.80
C LYS A 281 33.90 15.63 -14.28
N SER A 282 34.91 16.36 -13.78
CA SER A 282 35.26 16.47 -12.36
C SER A 282 34.31 17.32 -11.53
N VAL A 283 33.49 18.17 -12.14
CA VAL A 283 32.61 19.11 -11.42
C VAL A 283 31.20 18.54 -11.36
N LEU A 284 30.74 18.09 -10.20
CA LEU A 284 29.43 17.44 -10.05
C LEU A 284 28.33 18.40 -9.60
N ALA A 285 28.70 19.48 -8.94
CA ALA A 285 27.85 20.61 -8.63
C ALA A 285 28.73 21.87 -8.55
N LEU A 286 28.10 23.03 -8.35
CA LEU A 286 28.77 24.26 -7.95
C LEU A 286 27.80 25.17 -7.18
N PHE A 287 28.31 25.89 -6.19
CA PHE A 287 27.65 27.03 -5.61
C PHE A 287 28.02 28.30 -6.39
N SER A 288 27.03 29.04 -6.88
CA SER A 288 27.24 30.34 -7.51
C SER A 288 26.76 31.46 -6.57
N PRO A 289 27.57 32.49 -6.28
CA PRO A 289 27.13 33.61 -5.42
C PRO A 289 26.74 34.91 -6.16
N GLY A 290 26.86 34.98 -7.51
CA GLY A 290 26.72 36.22 -8.29
C GLY A 290 25.36 36.94 -8.20
N TYR A 291 25.29 38.18 -8.71
CA TYR A 291 24.28 39.26 -8.50
C TYR A 291 22.77 38.90 -8.61
N ALA A 292 22.39 37.65 -8.89
CA ALA A 292 21.00 37.18 -8.80
C ALA A 292 20.81 35.69 -8.41
N TYR A 293 21.83 34.91 -8.01
CA TYR A 293 21.69 33.45 -7.96
C TYR A 293 22.38 32.76 -6.79
N LYS A 294 21.87 32.92 -5.55
CA LYS A 294 22.26 32.12 -4.37
C LYS A 294 21.83 30.65 -4.52
N THR A 295 22.45 29.96 -5.46
CA THR A 295 21.95 28.71 -6.02
C THR A 295 23.06 27.68 -6.06
N ILE A 296 22.71 26.46 -5.66
CA ILE A 296 23.52 25.28 -5.89
C ILE A 296 23.07 24.69 -7.24
N HIS A 297 23.97 24.70 -8.20
CA HIS A 297 23.77 24.08 -9.50
C HIS A 297 24.26 22.64 -9.46
N VAL A 298 23.36 21.68 -9.56
CA VAL A 298 23.71 20.26 -9.66
C VAL A 298 23.90 19.91 -11.12
N CYS A 299 25.10 19.51 -11.50
CA CYS A 299 25.41 19.16 -12.88
C CYS A 299 24.76 17.83 -13.29
N ASP A 300 24.83 17.50 -14.59
CA ASP A 300 24.34 16.20 -15.06
C ASP A 300 25.22 15.07 -14.53
N LEU A 301 24.74 14.37 -13.50
CA LEU A 301 25.47 13.28 -12.86
C LEU A 301 25.62 12.05 -13.77
N THR A 302 24.84 11.93 -14.86
CA THR A 302 24.97 10.79 -15.79
C THR A 302 26.35 10.71 -16.46
N LYS A 303 27.06 11.84 -16.56
CA LYS A 303 28.43 11.91 -17.11
C LYS A 303 29.47 11.13 -16.29
N THR A 304 29.15 10.83 -15.04
CA THR A 304 30.00 10.00 -14.16
C THR A 304 29.78 8.51 -14.37
N GLY A 305 28.84 8.13 -15.23
CA GLY A 305 28.53 6.75 -15.60
C GLY A 305 27.10 6.34 -15.24
N PRO A 306 26.72 5.10 -15.57
CA PRO A 306 25.34 4.62 -15.44
C PRO A 306 24.85 4.55 -13.99
N LYS A 307 25.75 4.52 -13.01
CA LYS A 307 25.42 4.54 -11.58
C LYS A 307 25.44 5.93 -10.95
N MET A 308 25.76 7.00 -11.70
CA MET A 308 25.98 8.33 -11.16
C MET A 308 26.97 8.29 -9.98
N THR A 309 28.21 7.89 -10.25
CA THR A 309 29.20 7.57 -9.21
C THR A 309 30.04 8.78 -8.87
N ASP A 310 30.32 8.97 -7.58
CA ASP A 310 31.35 9.88 -7.11
C ASP A 310 32.35 9.14 -6.21
N ARG A 311 33.62 9.57 -6.24
CA ARG A 311 34.70 9.09 -5.36
C ARG A 311 35.40 10.30 -4.75
N PHE A 312 35.31 10.43 -3.43
CA PHE A 312 35.82 11.59 -2.71
C PHE A 312 36.62 11.16 -1.45
N PRO A 313 37.55 11.99 -0.97
CA PRO A 313 38.37 11.66 0.20
C PRO A 313 37.57 11.84 1.49
N LEU A 314 37.87 11.01 2.50
CA LEU A 314 37.30 11.14 3.85
C LEU A 314 38.26 11.93 4.73
N LEU A 315 38.01 13.23 4.81
CA LEU A 315 38.85 14.19 5.49
C LEU A 315 38.27 14.59 6.84
N SER A 316 39.14 14.90 7.79
CA SER A 316 38.80 15.62 9.01
C SER A 316 40.01 16.40 9.51
N HIS A 317 39.78 17.50 10.20
CA HIS A 317 40.83 18.26 10.88
C HIS A 317 40.57 18.34 12.39
N LYS A 318 41.62 18.63 13.15
CA LYS A 318 41.50 18.97 14.57
C LYS A 318 41.54 20.49 14.70
N ALA A 319 40.54 21.04 15.39
CA ALA A 319 40.42 22.49 15.61
C ALA A 319 41.61 23.09 16.40
N ASP A 320 42.38 22.27 17.11
CA ASP A 320 43.60 22.69 17.81
C ASP A 320 44.84 22.78 16.91
N GLY A 321 44.69 22.55 15.60
CA GLY A 321 45.77 22.60 14.62
C GLY A 321 46.81 21.47 14.77
N THR A 322 46.56 20.47 15.62
CA THR A 322 47.53 19.39 15.87
C THR A 322 47.57 18.34 14.76
N GLY A 323 46.77 18.52 13.70
CA GLY A 323 46.84 17.73 12.48
C GLY A 323 45.48 17.49 11.83
N ALA A 324 45.54 16.81 10.70
CA ALA A 324 44.39 16.35 9.94
C ALA A 324 44.49 14.85 9.67
N ASP A 325 43.35 14.22 9.41
CA ASP A 325 43.24 12.79 9.13
C ASP A 325 42.66 12.56 7.72
N PHE A 326 43.19 11.54 7.05
CA PHE A 326 42.69 11.01 5.78
C PHE A 326 42.34 9.53 5.95
N ASP A 327 41.05 9.23 6.01
CA ASP A 327 40.54 7.87 6.25
C ASP A 327 40.22 7.10 4.95
N GLY A 328 40.94 7.42 3.88
CA GLY A 328 40.76 6.79 2.58
C GLY A 328 39.66 7.43 1.73
N TRP A 329 39.18 6.68 0.75
CA TRP A 329 38.24 7.14 -0.26
C TRP A 329 36.87 6.50 -0.08
N ARG A 330 35.80 7.29 -0.23
CA ARG A 330 34.42 6.80 -0.26
C ARG A 330 33.85 6.90 -1.65
N ILE A 331 33.06 5.90 -2.01
CA ILE A 331 32.33 5.86 -3.28
C ILE A 331 30.82 5.92 -2.99
N THR A 332 30.11 6.78 -3.71
CA THR A 332 28.64 6.87 -3.67
C THR A 332 28.04 6.60 -5.04
N HIS A 333 26.74 6.26 -5.06
CA HIS A 333 25.98 6.03 -6.28
C HIS A 333 24.61 6.71 -6.19
N TYR A 334 24.02 6.98 -7.35
CA TYR A 334 22.63 7.46 -7.50
C TYR A 334 22.30 8.63 -6.57
N ILE A 335 21.23 8.50 -5.78
CA ILE A 335 20.76 9.55 -4.87
C ILE A 335 21.78 9.90 -3.78
N ASP A 336 22.66 8.98 -3.39
CA ASP A 336 23.72 9.31 -2.42
C ASP A 336 24.76 10.22 -3.04
N THR A 337 25.11 10.01 -4.33
CA THR A 337 25.97 10.95 -5.06
C THR A 337 25.33 12.32 -5.13
N PHE A 338 24.03 12.38 -5.44
CA PHE A 338 23.28 13.64 -5.38
C PHE A 338 23.34 14.29 -3.98
N ALA A 339 23.19 13.51 -2.92
CA ALA A 339 23.19 14.01 -1.55
C ALA A 339 24.56 14.59 -1.16
N VAL A 340 25.66 13.88 -1.45
CA VAL A 340 27.01 14.35 -1.07
C VAL A 340 27.42 15.60 -1.85
N VAL A 341 27.09 15.69 -3.14
CA VAL A 341 27.43 16.91 -3.91
C VAL A 341 26.59 18.11 -3.45
N VAL A 342 25.33 17.90 -3.04
CA VAL A 342 24.53 18.97 -2.44
C VAL A 342 25.10 19.39 -1.08
N LEU A 343 25.56 18.45 -0.25
CA LEU A 343 26.21 18.75 1.03
C LEU A 343 27.52 19.53 0.86
N HIS A 344 28.33 19.14 -0.12
CA HIS A 344 29.58 19.83 -0.46
C HIS A 344 29.31 21.30 -0.81
N GLU A 345 28.44 21.55 -1.79
CA GLU A 345 28.09 22.92 -2.19
C GLU A 345 27.34 23.69 -1.11
N PHE A 346 26.63 23.01 -0.23
CA PHE A 346 25.99 23.63 0.91
C PHE A 346 27.01 24.19 1.90
N LYS A 347 28.20 23.59 2.03
CA LYS A 347 29.27 24.16 2.85
C LYS A 347 29.78 25.49 2.28
N HIS A 348 30.02 25.57 0.97
CA HIS A 348 30.35 26.84 0.30
C HIS A 348 29.23 27.87 0.46
N TRP A 349 27.97 27.44 0.34
CA TRP A 349 26.81 28.30 0.58
C TRP A 349 26.81 28.86 2.02
N GLN A 350 27.12 28.04 3.03
CA GLN A 350 27.22 28.48 4.42
C GLN A 350 28.35 29.50 4.61
N MET A 351 29.54 29.21 4.09
CA MET A 351 30.71 30.09 4.21
C MET A 351 30.47 31.44 3.54
N TYR A 352 29.84 31.44 2.35
CA TYR A 352 29.44 32.67 1.70
C TYR A 352 28.50 33.52 2.56
N HIS A 353 27.49 32.89 3.17
CA HIS A 353 26.53 33.62 4.02
C HIS A 353 27.14 34.06 5.36
N ALA A 354 28.12 33.33 5.88
CA ALA A 354 28.78 33.64 7.13
C ALA A 354 29.72 34.84 7.01
N TRP A 355 30.47 34.96 5.91
CA TRP A 355 31.52 35.98 5.85
C TRP A 355 31.73 36.68 4.50
N LYS A 356 31.43 36.04 3.35
CA LYS A 356 31.68 36.66 2.03
C LYS A 356 30.58 37.63 1.60
N ARG A 357 29.34 37.42 2.06
CA ARG A 357 28.15 38.16 1.61
C ARG A 357 28.28 39.66 1.90
N GLY A 358 28.14 40.47 0.85
CA GLY A 358 28.13 41.94 0.95
C GLY A 358 29.51 42.59 0.91
N LYS A 359 30.58 41.80 0.82
CA LYS A 359 31.95 42.30 0.68
C LYS A 359 32.34 42.43 -0.80
N THR A 360 33.20 43.40 -1.09
CA THR A 360 33.87 43.54 -2.37
C THR A 360 35.08 42.60 -2.44
N ASN A 361 35.55 42.28 -3.66
CA ASN A 361 36.74 41.43 -3.82
C ASN A 361 37.98 42.00 -3.10
N SER A 362 38.12 43.33 -3.03
CA SER A 362 39.22 43.97 -2.30
C SER A 362 39.12 43.76 -0.78
N GLN A 363 37.90 43.73 -0.23
CA GLN A 363 37.70 43.43 1.19
C GLN A 363 37.93 41.96 1.50
N LEU A 364 37.52 41.06 0.60
CA LEU A 364 37.79 39.64 0.74
C LEU A 364 39.31 39.38 0.73
N ALA A 365 40.03 39.90 -0.26
CA ALA A 365 41.48 39.73 -0.38
C ALA A 365 42.30 40.38 0.75
N SER A 366 41.72 41.33 1.50
CA SER A 366 42.36 41.91 2.69
C SER A 366 42.12 41.12 3.97
N GLU A 367 41.17 40.18 3.96
CA GLU A 367 40.80 39.35 5.12
C GLU A 367 41.16 37.87 4.95
N ASP A 368 41.50 37.44 3.73
CA ASP A 368 41.86 36.10 3.28
C ASP A 368 43.03 36.29 2.29
N HIS A 369 44.26 36.30 2.82
CA HIS A 369 45.45 36.76 2.08
C HIS A 369 46.00 35.71 1.12
N ASP A 370 45.89 34.43 1.45
CA ASP A 370 46.32 33.32 0.59
C ASP A 370 45.21 32.86 -0.38
N GLY A 371 43.99 33.37 -0.20
CA GLY A 371 42.89 33.27 -1.15
C GLY A 371 42.20 31.92 -1.13
N ASP A 372 42.20 31.24 0.01
CA ASP A 372 41.72 29.88 0.15
C ASP A 372 40.23 29.74 0.51
N GLY A 373 39.57 30.88 0.74
CA GLY A 373 38.15 30.94 1.05
C GLY A 373 37.82 30.90 2.54
N ILE A 374 38.81 30.96 3.42
CA ILE A 374 38.67 31.14 4.87
C ILE A 374 39.39 32.45 5.27
N PRO A 375 38.81 33.30 6.14
CA PRO A 375 39.52 34.48 6.60
C PRO A 375 40.68 34.13 7.54
N ASP A 376 41.85 34.76 7.37
CA ASP A 376 43.07 34.55 8.16
C ASP A 376 42.82 34.54 9.68
N ARG A 377 41.92 35.41 10.14
CA ARG A 377 41.59 35.56 11.56
C ARG A 377 40.82 34.37 12.15
N VAL A 378 40.22 33.54 11.31
CA VAL A 378 39.36 32.40 11.68
C VAL A 378 40.14 31.09 11.56
N GLU A 379 41.08 31.00 10.62
CA GLU A 379 41.83 29.79 10.33
C GLU A 379 42.50 29.16 11.57
N PRO A 380 43.19 29.90 12.45
CA PRO A 380 43.80 29.28 13.64
C PRO A 380 42.78 28.62 14.57
N GLU A 381 41.56 29.14 14.66
CA GLU A 381 40.47 28.55 15.48
C GLU A 381 39.91 27.26 14.86
N LEU A 382 40.09 27.11 13.54
CA LEU A 382 39.76 25.92 12.78
C LEU A 382 40.98 25.02 12.57
N GLY A 383 42.15 25.38 13.11
CA GLY A 383 43.37 24.62 12.92
C GLY A 383 43.96 24.69 11.50
N PHE A 384 43.66 25.73 10.70
CA PHE A 384 44.31 25.99 9.41
C PHE A 384 45.42 27.05 9.56
N ASN A 385 46.33 27.11 8.59
CA ASN A 385 47.45 28.04 8.57
C ASN A 385 47.16 29.20 7.60
N PRO A 386 47.02 30.45 8.10
CA PRO A 386 46.59 31.60 7.30
C PRO A 386 47.60 32.13 6.27
N GLN A 387 48.61 31.34 5.96
CA GLN A 387 49.65 31.66 4.99
C GLN A 387 49.78 30.55 3.94
N GLU A 388 48.94 29.51 4.01
CA GLU A 388 48.99 28.33 3.17
C GLU A 388 47.63 28.07 2.54
N THR A 389 47.54 28.30 1.23
CA THR A 389 46.30 28.07 0.47
C THR A 389 45.69 26.66 0.67
N GLN A 390 46.51 25.67 0.99
CA GLN A 390 46.04 24.35 1.42
C GLN A 390 46.94 23.86 2.56
N THR A 391 46.48 24.01 3.80
CA THR A 391 47.25 23.63 5.01
C THR A 391 47.58 22.13 5.04
N TYR A 392 46.63 21.29 4.61
CA TYR A 392 46.72 19.84 4.83
C TYR A 392 46.82 19.02 3.55
N TYR A 393 47.76 18.06 3.55
CA TYR A 393 47.94 17.06 2.50
C TYR A 393 48.02 17.63 1.07
N ALA A 394 48.78 18.70 0.87
CA ALA A 394 49.08 19.30 -0.44
C ALA A 394 50.01 18.43 -1.33
N VAL A 395 49.81 17.11 -1.31
CA VAL A 395 50.62 16.09 -2.00
C VAL A 395 49.73 15.05 -2.68
N GLY A 396 50.25 14.41 -3.73
CA GLY A 396 49.56 13.32 -4.43
C GLY A 396 48.19 13.71 -4.99
N GLU A 397 47.21 12.81 -4.90
CA GLU A 397 45.83 13.05 -5.35
C GLU A 397 45.11 14.10 -4.49
N LEU A 398 45.48 14.24 -3.21
CA LEU A 398 44.88 15.19 -2.26
C LEU A 398 45.31 16.64 -2.50
N LYS A 399 46.41 16.88 -3.23
CA LYS A 399 46.74 18.21 -3.76
C LYS A 399 45.63 18.77 -4.67
N GLY A 400 44.76 17.90 -5.20
CA GLY A 400 43.61 18.31 -6.01
C GLY A 400 42.49 18.99 -5.23
N ILE A 401 42.52 18.98 -3.88
CA ILE A 401 41.57 19.71 -3.04
C ILE A 401 41.76 21.23 -3.24
N GLY A 402 43.02 21.69 -3.22
CA GLY A 402 43.40 23.03 -3.67
C GLY A 402 43.25 24.14 -2.64
N TYR A 403 42.22 24.09 -1.78
CA TYR A 403 41.88 25.16 -0.83
C TYR A 403 41.38 24.61 0.52
N ASP A 404 41.58 25.31 1.64
CA ASP A 404 41.03 24.84 2.92
C ASP A 404 39.49 24.98 2.99
N GLU A 405 38.89 25.90 2.23
CA GLU A 405 37.43 25.93 2.03
C GLU A 405 36.92 24.62 1.39
N GLU A 406 37.65 24.09 0.40
CA GLU A 406 37.34 22.81 -0.25
C GLU A 406 37.56 21.63 0.70
N TRP A 407 38.59 21.69 1.55
CA TRP A 407 38.81 20.71 2.61
C TRP A 407 37.58 20.59 3.52
N LEU A 408 37.07 21.74 3.99
CA LEU A 408 35.87 21.81 4.81
C LEU A 408 34.63 21.28 4.08
N ALA A 409 34.52 21.48 2.77
CA ALA A 409 33.42 20.94 1.96
C ALA A 409 33.50 19.41 1.82
N TYR A 410 34.69 18.82 1.67
CA TYR A 410 34.88 17.37 1.71
C TYR A 410 34.63 16.76 3.10
N GLU A 411 35.02 17.45 4.16
CA GLU A 411 34.67 17.04 5.53
C GLU A 411 33.16 17.05 5.76
N GLU A 412 32.44 17.97 5.11
CA GLU A 412 30.97 17.98 5.12
C GLU A 412 30.38 16.73 4.44
N MET A 413 30.93 16.32 3.29
CA MET A 413 30.52 15.09 2.60
C MET A 413 30.74 13.83 3.45
N ARG A 414 31.81 13.79 4.27
CA ARG A 414 32.12 12.67 5.18
C ARG A 414 30.96 12.36 6.14
N LYS A 415 30.18 13.37 6.53
CA LYS A 415 29.02 13.23 7.43
C LYS A 415 27.86 12.45 6.81
N HIS A 416 27.81 12.33 5.47
CA HIS A 416 26.79 11.55 4.78
C HIS A 416 26.97 10.05 5.01
N ARG A 417 25.91 9.38 5.48
CA ARG A 417 25.89 7.92 5.58
C ARG A 417 25.38 7.33 4.26
N VAL A 418 26.25 6.60 3.56
CA VAL A 418 25.87 5.86 2.33
C VAL A 418 24.67 4.95 2.59
N GLY A 419 23.73 4.92 1.66
CA GLY A 419 22.47 4.19 1.73
C GLY A 419 21.37 4.89 2.55
N SER A 420 21.66 6.01 3.21
CA SER A 420 20.64 6.73 3.99
C SER A 420 19.54 7.35 3.12
N CYS A 421 19.87 7.62 1.85
CA CYS A 421 18.96 8.19 0.87
C CYS A 421 18.23 7.14 0.02
N ASP A 422 18.67 5.88 0.01
CA ASP A 422 18.14 4.81 -0.86
C ASP A 422 16.63 4.68 -0.77
N ARG A 423 16.03 4.83 0.41
CA ARG A 423 14.58 4.70 0.62
C ARG A 423 13.75 5.72 -0.18
N PHE A 424 14.37 6.77 -0.69
CA PHE A 424 13.74 7.81 -1.49
C PHE A 424 14.02 7.68 -2.99
N ASP A 425 14.91 6.78 -3.40
CA ASP A 425 15.28 6.62 -4.79
C ASP A 425 14.41 5.59 -5.51
N TRP A 426 13.35 6.08 -6.16
CA TRP A 426 12.45 5.26 -6.97
C TRP A 426 12.76 5.36 -8.48
N SER A 427 13.99 5.77 -8.84
CA SER A 427 14.39 5.82 -10.24
C SER A 427 14.81 4.45 -10.77
N TYR A 428 14.70 4.29 -12.09
CA TYR A 428 15.27 3.19 -12.85
C TYR A 428 16.24 3.73 -13.92
N PRO A 429 17.52 3.32 -13.89
CA PRO A 429 18.19 2.62 -12.79
C PRO A 429 18.24 3.50 -11.52
N GLY A 430 18.43 2.90 -10.34
CA GLY A 430 18.43 3.60 -9.05
C GLY A 430 18.67 2.66 -7.88
N ALA A 431 18.86 3.21 -6.68
CA ALA A 431 19.27 2.44 -5.50
C ALA A 431 18.24 1.37 -5.08
N GLN A 432 16.93 1.64 -5.20
CA GLN A 432 15.88 0.65 -4.90
C GLN A 432 15.61 -0.35 -6.04
N TRP A 433 16.18 -0.11 -7.22
CA TRP A 433 15.95 -0.96 -8.38
C TRP A 433 16.79 -2.23 -8.35
N HIS A 434 18.00 -2.19 -7.82
CA HIS A 434 18.91 -3.34 -7.85
C HIS A 434 18.54 -4.37 -6.78
#